data_AF-A0A5K0ZBT4-F1
#
_entry.id   AF-A0A5K0ZBT4-F1
#
_cell.length_a   1.000
_cell.length_b   1.000
_cell.length_c   1.000
_cell.angle_alpha   90.00
_cell.angle_beta   90.00
_cell.angle_gamma   90.00
#
_symmetry.space_group_name_H-M   'P 1'
#
loop_
_entity.id
_entity.type
_entity.pdbx_description
1 polymer ?
#
loop_
_entity_poly.entity_id
_entity_poly.type
_entity_poly.pdbx_seq_one_letter_code
_entity_poly.pdbx_strand_id
1 'polypeptide(L)' 'RFISNLAMRCEPFNQLLRKGIKFEWGFECQQSFERIKKYLINPPILKPPTLGRPLLLYITVNESACGGFLAQYEEG' A
#
# COMPACT_ATOMS: atom_id res chain seq x y z
N ARG A 1 0.22 -11.27 0.68
CA ARG A 1 1.49 -10.54 0.45
C ARG A 1 1.28 -9.11 0.89
N PHE A 2 2.22 -8.53 1.64
CA PHE A 2 2.15 -7.13 2.05
C PHE A 2 2.43 -6.21 0.86
N ILE A 3 1.78 -5.06 0.80
CA ILE A 3 2.07 -3.97 -0.13
C ILE A 3 2.07 -2.68 0.67
N SER A 4 3.24 -2.03 0.76
CA SER A 4 3.35 -0.80 1.52
C SER A 4 2.44 0.29 0.94
N ASN A 5 1.67 0.91 1.81
CA ASN A 5 0.78 2.02 1.48
C ASN A 5 -0.22 1.71 0.35
N LEU A 6 -0.79 0.50 0.37
CA LEU A 6 -1.72 0.03 -0.67
C LEU A 6 -2.91 0.97 -0.88
N ALA A 7 -3.48 1.52 0.19
CA ALA A 7 -4.63 2.41 0.12
C ALA A 7 -4.37 3.64 -0.76
N MET A 8 -3.24 4.31 -0.58
CA MET A 8 -2.84 5.44 -1.44
C MET A 8 -2.48 4.97 -2.86
N ARG A 9 -1.80 3.82 -3.01
CA ARG A 9 -1.44 3.30 -4.34
C ARG A 9 -2.66 2.91 -5.19
N CYS A 10 -3.77 2.58 -4.54
CA CYS A 10 -5.02 2.22 -5.20
C CYS A 10 -5.98 3.40 -5.39
N GLU A 11 -5.61 4.61 -4.95
CA GLU A 11 -6.47 5.79 -5.06
C GLU A 11 -6.98 6.04 -6.49
N PRO A 12 -6.15 5.93 -7.56
CA PRO A 12 -6.63 6.13 -8.92
C PRO A 12 -7.70 5.11 -9.32
N PHE A 13 -7.62 3.88 -8.84
CA PHE A 13 -8.66 2.88 -9.10
C PHE A 13 -9.94 3.19 -8.33
N ASN A 14 -9.83 3.65 -7.09
CA ASN A 14 -10.99 4.01 -6.28
C ASN A 14 -11.83 5.10 -6.96
N GLN A 15 -11.19 6.02 -7.69
CA GLN A 15 -11.91 7.03 -8.47
C GLN A 15 -12.75 6.42 -9.59
N LEU A 16 -12.23 5.42 -10.31
CA LEU A 16 -12.95 4.72 -11.38
C LEU A 16 -14.14 3.88 -10.86
N LEU A 17 -14.09 3.45 -9.61
CA LEU A 17 -15.15 2.63 -8.99
C LEU A 17 -16.29 3.48 -8.40
N ARG A 18 -16.19 4.81 -8.43
CA ARG A 18 -17.25 5.69 -7.91
C ARG A 18 -18.48 5.63 -8.81
N LYS A 19 -19.67 5.61 -8.18
CA LYS A 19 -20.95 5.60 -8.89
C LYS A 19 -21.09 6.86 -9.76
N GLY A 20 -21.52 6.67 -11.00
CA GLY A 20 -21.76 7.76 -11.94
C GLY A 20 -20.50 8.30 -12.63
N ILE A 21 -19.32 7.75 -12.32
CA ILE A 21 -18.09 8.03 -13.06
C ILE A 21 -18.01 7.11 -14.27
N LYS A 22 -17.67 7.67 -15.43
CA LYS A 22 -17.37 6.88 -16.63
C LYS A 22 -16.05 6.15 -16.42
N PHE A 23 -16.05 4.85 -16.66
CA PHE A 23 -14.84 4.05 -16.53
C PHE A 23 -13.88 4.35 -17.68
N GLU A 24 -12.92 5.24 -17.43
CA GLU A 24 -11.85 5.57 -18.38
C GLU A 24 -10.51 5.24 -17.76
N TRP A 25 -9.87 4.20 -18.30
CA TRP A 25 -8.56 3.78 -17.83
C TRP A 25 -7.47 4.73 -18.33
N GLY A 26 -7.21 5.77 -17.55
CA GLY A 26 -6.23 6.80 -17.88
C GLY A 26 -4.79 6.43 -17.53
N PHE A 27 -3.88 7.35 -17.86
CA PHE A 27 -2.45 7.23 -17.59
C PHE A 27 -2.13 6.97 -16.11
N GLU A 28 -2.80 7.66 -15.19
CA GLU A 28 -2.57 7.51 -13.74
C GLU A 28 -2.95 6.12 -13.22
N CYS A 29 -4.05 5.55 -13.73
CA CYS A 29 -4.48 4.20 -13.41
C CYS A 29 -3.46 3.17 -13.95
N GLN A 30 -3.02 3.32 -15.20
CA GLN A 30 -2.00 2.43 -15.77
C GLN A 30 -0.69 2.51 -14.99
N GLN A 31 -0.22 3.72 -14.65
CA GLN A 31 1.01 3.90 -13.89
C GLN A 31 0.92 3.26 -12.49
N SER A 32 -0.21 3.41 -11.81
CA SER A 32 -0.44 2.81 -10.49
C SER A 32 -0.49 1.29 -10.57
N PHE A 33 -1.12 0.76 -11.61
CA PHE A 33 -1.18 -0.68 -11.87
C PHE A 33 0.21 -1.28 -12.09
N GLU A 34 1.04 -0.64 -12.93
CA GLU A 34 2.42 -1.10 -13.16
C GLU A 34 3.28 -1.02 -11.90
N ARG A 35 3.10 0.02 -11.07
CA ARG A 35 3.81 0.12 -9.77
C ARG A 35 3.43 -1.03 -8.84
N ILE A 36 2.15 -1.38 -8.74
CA ILE A 36 1.68 -2.50 -7.92
C ILE A 36 2.19 -3.82 -8.48
N LYS A 37 2.13 -4.02 -9.80
CA LYS A 37 2.66 -5.21 -10.47
C LYS A 37 4.15 -5.41 -10.18
N LYS A 38 4.97 -4.36 -10.33
CA LYS A 38 6.40 -4.39 -9.99
C LYS A 38 6.65 -4.78 -8.54
N TYR A 39 5.86 -4.24 -7.62
CA TYR A 39 5.94 -4.58 -6.20
C TYR A 39 5.60 -6.06 -5.94
N LEU A 40 4.58 -6.59 -6.62
CA LEU A 40 4.15 -7.97 -6.48
C LEU A 40 5.15 -8.98 -7.06
N ILE A 41 5.91 -8.59 -8.08
CA ILE A 41 6.99 -9.41 -8.66
C ILE A 41 8.13 -9.55 -7.65
N ASN A 42 8.49 -8.48 -6.94
CA ASN A 42 9.58 -8.46 -5.96
C ASN A 42 9.07 -7.99 -4.58
N PRO A 43 8.29 -8.82 -3.86
CA PRO A 43 7.75 -8.41 -2.58
C PRO A 43 8.88 -8.31 -1.54
N PRO A 44 8.85 -7.34 -0.62
CA PRO A 44 9.79 -7.30 0.48
C PRO A 44 9.57 -8.52 1.39
N ILE A 45 10.66 -9.03 1.94
CA ILE A 45 10.63 -10.11 2.92
C ILE A 45 10.11 -9.51 4.23
N LEU A 46 8.97 -10.00 4.69
CA LEU A 46 8.47 -9.70 6.03
C LEU A 46 8.93 -10.79 6.98
N LYS A 47 9.54 -10.38 8.10
CA LYS A 47 9.86 -11.26 9.20
C LYS A 47 8.65 -11.34 10.15
N PRO A 48 8.30 -12.52 10.68
CA PRO A 48 7.31 -12.62 11.74
C PRO A 48 7.78 -11.82 12.96
N PRO A 49 6.86 -11.16 13.69
CA PRO A 49 7.24 -10.44 14.89
C PRO A 49 7.74 -11.42 15.96
N THR A 50 8.75 -10.99 16.71
CA THR A 50 9.26 -11.69 17.88
C THR A 50 8.36 -11.39 19.07
N LEU A 51 7.83 -12.45 19.69
CA LEU A 51 6.97 -12.35 20.86
C LEU A 51 7.69 -11.64 22.02
N GLY A 52 6.98 -10.78 22.74
CA GLY A 52 7.51 -10.04 23.88
C GLY A 52 8.37 -8.81 23.53
N ARG A 53 8.62 -8.54 22.24
CA ARG A 53 9.30 -7.30 21.81
C ARG A 53 8.29 -6.22 21.40
N PRO A 54 8.52 -4.93 21.74
CA PRO A 54 7.65 -3.84 21.34
C PRO A 54 7.49 -3.75 19.81
N LEU A 55 6.26 -3.46 19.36
CA LEU A 55 5.98 -3.12 17.97
C LEU A 55 6.00 -1.60 17.79
N LEU A 56 6.54 -1.15 16.67
CA LEU A 56 6.46 0.23 16.19
C LEU A 56 5.33 0.31 15.18
N LEU A 57 4.37 1.20 15.42
CA LEU A 57 3.28 1.49 14.48
C LEU A 57 3.61 2.76 13.71
N TYR A 58 3.78 2.62 12.41
CA TYR A 58 3.90 3.74 11.49
C TYR A 58 2.57 3.97 10.79
N ILE A 59 2.10 5.21 10.79
CA ILE A 59 0.84 5.61 10.16
C ILE A 59 1.16 6.72 9.15
N THR A 60 0.56 6.64 7.98
CA THR A 60 0.61 7.69 6.95
C THR A 60 -0.82 8.05 6.57
N VAL A 61 -1.14 9.33 6.54
CA VAL A 61 -2.47 9.81 6.18
C VAL A 61 -2.36 10.89 5.12
N ASN A 62 -3.22 10.84 4.12
CA ASN A 62 -3.50 11.95 3.21
C ASN A 62 -5.02 12.21 3.15
N GLU A 63 -5.46 13.14 2.30
CA GLU A 63 -6.87 13.54 2.21
C GLU A 63 -7.81 12.38 1.79
N SER A 64 -7.30 11.41 1.03
CA SER A 64 -8.11 10.35 0.41
C SER A 64 -7.91 8.97 1.02
N ALA A 65 -6.87 8.77 1.82
CA ALA A 65 -6.44 7.46 2.28
C ALA A 65 -5.60 7.50 3.56
N CYS A 66 -5.69 6.41 4.32
CA CYS A 66 -4.83 6.12 5.46
C CYS A 66 -4.11 4.79 5.19
N GLY A 67 -2.83 4.74 5.55
CA GLY A 67 -1.98 3.57 5.49
C GLY A 67 -1.28 3.36 6.83
N GLY A 68 -0.98 2.11 7.15
CA GLY A 68 -0.18 1.80 8.33
C GLY A 68 0.67 0.56 8.11
N PHE A 69 1.78 0.46 8.83
CA PHE A 69 2.55 -0.76 8.93
C PHE A 69 3.14 -0.93 10.33
N LEU A 70 3.27 -2.19 10.75
CA LEU A 70 3.92 -2.58 12.00
C LEU A 70 5.35 -3.00 11.69
N ALA A 71 6.28 -2.54 12.51
CA ALA A 71 7.68 -2.95 12.46
C ALA A 71 8.17 -3.34 13.86
N GLN A 72 9.31 -4.02 13.90
CA GLN A 72 10.10 -4.21 15.11
C GLN A 72 11.51 -3.71 14.86
N TYR A 73 12.13 -3.17 15.90
CA TYR A 73 13.55 -2.88 15.85
C TYR A 73 14.31 -4.19 15.76
N GLU A 74 15.15 -4.31 14.73
CA GLU A 74 16.14 -5.37 14.61
C GLU A 74 17.46 -4.80 15.13
N GLU A 75 18.00 -5.35 16.22
CA GLU A 75 19.40 -5.12 16.58
C GLU A 75 20.27 -5.80 15.53
N GLY A 76 21.17 -5.03 14.91
CA GLY A 76 22.18 -5.52 13.97
C GLY A 76 23.36 -6.15 14.68
#